data_AF-A0A540VR26-F1
#
_entry.id   AF-A0A540VR26-F1
#
_cell.length_a   1.000
_cell.length_b   1.000
_cell.length_c   1.000
_cell.angle_alpha   90.00
_cell.angle_beta   90.00
_cell.angle_gamma   90.00
#
_symmetry.space_group_name_H-M   'P 1'
#
loop_
_entity.id
_entity.type
_entity.pdbx_description
1 polymer ?
#
loop_
_entity_poly.entity_id
_entity_poly.type
_entity_poly.pdbx_seq_one_letter_code
_entity_poly.pdbx_strand_id
1 'polypeptide(L)' 'MPEGQGMRATLQRRMLLLGMIPRRPRRLSAPELKERLAYRGIDVSLRTIERDVENLSSFLPLVCDDRERPYGWYWSDEAP' A
#
# COMPACT_ATOMS: atom_id res chain seq x y z
N MET A 1 7.56 -11.88 -25.69
CA MET A 1 6.55 -11.45 -24.70
C MET A 1 7.18 -11.50 -23.31
N PRO A 2 7.48 -10.39 -22.62
CA PRO A 2 8.11 -10.44 -21.31
C PRO A 2 7.03 -10.44 -20.22
N GLU A 3 6.25 -11.51 -20.12
CA GLU A 3 5.20 -11.67 -19.10
C GLU A 3 5.76 -11.63 -17.66
N GLY A 4 7.04 -11.94 -17.50
CA GLY A 4 7.75 -11.90 -16.22
C GLY A 4 8.02 -10.50 -15.65
N GLN A 5 8.01 -9.42 -16.45
CA GLN A 5 8.29 -8.08 -15.93
C GLN A 5 7.12 -7.50 -15.12
N GLY A 6 5.87 -7.73 -15.56
CA GLY A 6 4.67 -7.19 -14.89
C GLY A 6 4.42 -7.79 -13.50
N MET A 7 4.65 -9.10 -13.34
CA MET A 7 4.53 -9.77 -12.05
C MET A 7 5.59 -9.28 -11.06
N ARG A 8 6.85 -9.16 -11.51
CA ARG A 8 7.96 -8.67 -10.67
C ARG A 8 7.71 -7.25 -10.19
N ALA A 9 7.25 -6.36 -11.08
CA ALA A 9 6.91 -4.98 -10.72
C ALA A 9 5.77 -4.92 -9.69
N THR A 10 4.76 -5.78 -9.82
CA THR A 10 3.63 -5.86 -8.88
C THR A 10 4.07 -6.35 -7.50
N LEU A 11 4.88 -7.41 -7.45
CA LEU A 11 5.43 -7.93 -6.19
C LEU A 11 6.31 -6.89 -5.49
N GLN A 12 7.25 -6.28 -6.21
CA GLN A 12 8.12 -5.25 -5.66
C GLN A 12 7.32 -4.10 -5.05
N ARG A 13 6.32 -3.59 -5.77
CA ARG A 13 5.46 -2.50 -5.28
C ARG A 13 4.71 -2.88 -4.02
N ARG A 14 4.09 -4.07 -4.00
CA ARG A 14 3.33 -4.56 -2.82
C ARG A 14 4.23 -4.74 -1.60
N MET A 15 5.42 -5.31 -1.77
CA MET A 15 6.38 -5.47 -0.68
C MET A 15 6.82 -4.11 -0.11
N LEU A 16 7.05 -3.12 -0.98
CA LEU A 16 7.37 -1.76 -0.55
C LEU A 16 6.20 -1.08 0.18
N LEU A 17 4.96 -1.25 -0.30
CA LEU A 17 3.77 -0.75 0.38
C LEU A 17 3.67 -1.30 1.80
N LEU A 18 3.80 -2.61 1.96
CA LEU A 18 3.75 -3.27 3.27
C LEU A 18 4.80 -2.73 4.24
N GLY A 19 6.03 -2.50 3.77
CA GLY A 19 7.10 -1.91 4.58
C GLY A 19 6.92 -0.44 4.93
N MET A 20 6.03 0.29 4.24
CA MET A 20 5.77 1.71 4.51
C MET A 20 4.58 1.94 5.44
N ILE A 21 3.58 1.06 5.40
CA ILE A 21 2.37 1.19 6.21
C ILE A 21 2.77 1.10 7.70
N PRO A 22 2.43 2.09 8.53
CA PRO A 22 2.79 2.10 9.94
C PRO A 22 1.82 1.25 10.78
N ARG A 23 2.18 1.02 12.05
CA ARG A 23 1.24 0.55 13.09
C ARG A 23 0.50 1.73 13.72
N ARG A 24 -0.63 1.45 14.39
CA ARG A 24 -1.33 2.44 15.23
C ARG A 24 -0.38 3.11 16.22
N PRO A 25 -0.60 4.40 16.56
CA PRO A 25 -1.72 5.26 16.15
C PRO A 25 -1.52 5.97 14.80
N ARG A 26 -0.40 5.71 14.11
CA ARG A 26 -0.11 6.33 12.81
C ARG A 26 -0.87 5.63 11.69
N ARG A 27 -1.16 6.37 10.61
CA ARG A 27 -1.75 5.87 9.37
C ARG A 27 -1.09 6.56 8.17
N LEU A 28 -1.14 5.93 7.00
CA LEU A 28 -0.74 6.57 5.73
C LEU A 28 -1.84 6.44 4.69
N SER A 29 -2.14 7.54 4.03
CA SER A 29 -3.12 7.58 2.96
C SER A 29 -2.56 7.07 1.63
N ALA A 30 -3.44 6.67 0.71
CA ALA A 30 -3.04 6.24 -0.63
C ALA A 30 -2.23 7.32 -1.40
N PRO A 31 -2.55 8.62 -1.32
CA PRO A 31 -1.70 9.68 -1.87
C PRO A 31 -0.28 9.70 -1.27
N GLU A 32 -0.15 9.62 0.05
CA GLU A 32 1.17 9.60 0.71
C GLU A 32 1.99 8.36 0.30
N LEU A 33 1.35 7.19 0.20
CA LEU A 33 1.99 5.96 -0.27
C LEU A 33 2.46 6.10 -1.73
N LYS A 34 1.66 6.74 -2.58
CA LYS A 34 2.03 7.05 -3.97
C LYS A 34 3.27 7.95 -4.03
N GLU A 35 3.29 9.05 -3.27
CA GLU A 35 4.43 9.97 -3.23
C GLU A 35 5.70 9.26 -2.76
N ARG A 36 5.59 8.41 -1.73
CA ARG A 36 6.72 7.62 -1.22
C ARG A 36 7.23 6.58 -2.22
N LEU A 37 6.35 5.99 -3.05
CA LEU A 37 6.77 5.09 -4.13
C LEU A 37 7.43 5.86 -5.28
N ALA A 38 6.90 7.02 -5.65
CA ALA A 38 7.48 7.88 -6.66
C ALA A 38 8.90 8.32 -6.27
N TYR A 39 9.12 8.67 -5.00
CA TYR A 39 10.47 8.97 -4.47
C TYR A 39 11.45 7.78 -4.58
N ARG A 40 10.94 6.55 -4.65
CA ARG A 40 11.73 5.31 -4.84
C ARG A 40 11.85 4.91 -6.32
N GLY A 41 11.45 5.78 -7.25
CA GLY A 41 11.49 5.52 -8.70
C GLY A 41 10.37 4.62 -9.21
N ILE A 42 9.28 4.43 -8.44
CA ILE A 42 8.13 3.63 -8.83
C ILE A 42 6.95 4.56 -9.12
N ASP A 43 6.74 4.85 -10.40
CA ASP A 43 5.61 5.66 -10.85
C ASP A 43 4.39 4.77 -11.13
N VAL A 44 3.31 5.03 -10.39
CA VAL A 44 2.02 4.33 -10.54
C VAL A 44 0.86 5.27 -10.22
N SER A 45 -0.30 4.95 -10.79
CA SER A 45 -1.52 5.72 -10.55
C SER A 45 -2.00 5.59 -9.09
N LEU A 46 -2.72 6.61 -8.59
CA LEU A 46 -3.37 6.53 -7.28
C LEU A 46 -4.32 5.32 -7.19
N ARG A 47 -5.08 5.07 -8.26
CA ARG A 47 -5.99 3.91 -8.36
C ARG A 47 -5.28 2.56 -8.26
N THR A 48 -4.02 2.47 -8.71
CA THR A 48 -3.19 1.28 -8.52
C THR A 48 -2.85 1.08 -7.05
N ILE A 49 -2.48 2.15 -6.35
CA ILE A 49 -2.18 2.10 -4.91
C ILE A 49 -3.40 1.69 -4.12
N GLU A 50 -4.53 2.36 -4.33
CA GLU A 50 -5.81 2.06 -3.67
C GLU A 50 -6.19 0.59 -3.85
N ARG A 51 -6.12 0.09 -5.09
CA ARG A 51 -6.39 -1.32 -5.39
C ARG A 51 -5.40 -2.26 -4.68
N ASP A 52 -4.11 -1.94 -4.63
CA ASP A 52 -3.13 -2.82 -3.99
C ASP A 52 -3.33 -2.90 -2.48
N VAL A 53 -3.53 -1.76 -1.79
CA VAL A 53 -3.78 -1.76 -0.34
C VAL A 53 -5.11 -2.45 0.01
N GLU A 54 -6.16 -2.24 -0.79
CA GLU A 54 -7.44 -2.95 -0.63
C GLU A 54 -7.26 -4.47 -0.79
N ASN A 55 -6.56 -4.92 -1.84
CA ASN A 55 -6.27 -6.34 -2.02
C ASN A 55 -5.43 -6.91 -0.87
N LEU A 56 -4.37 -6.21 -0.44
CA LEU A 56 -3.53 -6.64 0.67
C LEU A 56 -4.34 -6.77 1.97
N SER A 57 -5.26 -5.86 2.22
CA SER A 57 -6.13 -5.90 3.40
C SER A 57 -7.11 -7.06 3.44
N SER A 58 -7.40 -7.69 2.30
CA SER A 58 -8.31 -8.84 2.26
C SER A 58 -7.73 -10.09 2.93
N PHE A 59 -6.42 -10.16 3.12
CA PHE A 59 -5.75 -11.34 3.68
C PHE A 59 -4.63 -11.02 4.69
N LEU A 60 -4.35 -9.74 4.94
CA LEU A 60 -3.41 -9.28 5.96
C LEU A 60 -4.16 -8.48 7.02
N PRO A 61 -3.64 -8.41 8.26
CA PRO A 61 -4.16 -7.56 9.35
C PRO A 61 -3.88 -6.06 9.10
N LEU A 62 -4.23 -5.57 7.91
CA LEU A 62 -4.21 -4.17 7.52
C LEU A 62 -5.61 -3.59 7.66
N VAL A 63 -5.69 -2.43 8.29
CA VAL A 63 -6.96 -1.74 8.53
C VAL A 63 -6.98 -0.42 7.76
N CYS A 64 -8.09 -0.18 7.08
CA CYS A 64 -8.42 1.11 6.51
C CYS A 64 -9.13 1.96 7.57
N ASP A 65 -8.61 3.15 7.83
CA ASP A 65 -9.25 4.18 8.62
C ASP A 65 -10.09 5.07 7.69
N ASP A 66 -11.35 4.70 7.51
CA ASP A 66 -12.33 5.39 6.66
C ASP A 66 -13.08 6.54 7.36
N ARG A 67 -12.74 6.81 8.63
CA ARG A 67 -13.44 7.81 9.47
C ARG A 67 -13.32 9.23 8.94
N GLU A 68 -12.21 9.55 8.29
CA GLU A 68 -11.94 10.87 7.71
C GLU A 68 -11.10 10.72 6.44
N ARG A 69 -11.46 11.47 5.40
CA ARG A 69 -10.67 11.54 4.16
C ARG A 69 -9.46 12.47 4.34
N PRO A 70 -8.29 12.12 3.78
CA PRO A 70 -8.03 10.91 2.99
C PRO A 70 -7.97 9.66 3.87
N TYR A 71 -8.55 8.56 3.39
CA TYR A 71 -8.53 7.29 4.13
C TYR A 71 -7.09 6.83 4.33
N GLY A 72 -6.79 6.37 5.55
CA GLY A 72 -5.43 5.99 5.94
C GLY A 72 -5.32 4.52 6.29
N TRP A 73 -4.20 3.89 5.94
CA TRP A 73 -3.93 2.49 6.20
C TRP A 73 -2.94 2.34 7.35
N TYR A 74 -3.15 1.33 8.18
CA TYR A 74 -2.24 0.94 9.25
C TYR A 74 -2.33 -0.55 9.54
N TRP A 75 -1.28 -1.12 10.15
CA TRP A 75 -1.27 -2.49 10.66
C TRP A 75 -2.03 -2.58 11.99
N SER A 76 -2.96 -3.54 12.12
CA SER A 76 -3.64 -3.83 13.38
C SER A 76 -2.66 -4.36 14.43
N ASP A 77 -3.11 -4.39 15.68
CA ASP A 77 -2.32 -4.93 16.80
C ASP A 77 -2.11 -6.45 16.69
N GLU A 78 -2.96 -7.12 15.90
CA GLU A 78 -2.88 -8.55 15.62
C GLU A 78 -1.81 -8.89 14.56
N ALA A 79 -1.15 -7.88 13.98
CA ALA A 79 -0.07 -8.07 13.03
C ALA A 79 1.22 -8.52 13.75
N PRO A 80 1.80 -9.69 13.42
CA PRO A 80 2.94 -10.29 14.12
C PRO A 80 4.22 -9.45 14.11
#